data_AF-A0A329S0S6-F1
#
_entry.id   AF-A0A329S0S6-F1
#
_cell.length_a   1.000
_cell.length_b   1.000
_cell.length_c   1.000
_cell.angle_alpha   90.00
_cell.angle_beta   90.00
_cell.angle_gamma   90.00
#
_symmetry.space_group_name_H-M   'P 1'
#
loop_
_entity.id
_entity.type
_entity.pdbx_description
1 polymer ?
#
loop_
_entity_poly.entity_id
_entity_poly.type
_entity_poly.pdbx_seq_one_letter_code
_entity_poly.pdbx_strand_id
1 'polypeptide(L)'
;MPTGSSEVFNDSQLAQMKLDGWEVLPENVEAEMVDDPVVDMVYSGYWGPSQDIMASTKSALQLFYYFLPKAFWRGVASQSNLYWAQTLDARLEQAVEKERSVTRRTQRSRDSLWRKHEIV
;
A
#
# COMPACT_ATOMS: atom_id res chain seq x y z
N MET A 1 0.11 -22.20 -0.41
CA MET A 1 -0.65 -21.41 0.59
C MET A 1 0.35 -20.47 1.25
N PRO A 2 0.26 -19.14 1.08
CA PRO A 2 1.20 -18.24 1.72
C PRO A 2 0.72 -17.96 3.16
N THR A 3 1.44 -18.50 4.13
CA THR A 3 1.36 -18.15 5.54
C THR A 3 2.07 -16.81 5.77
N GLY A 4 1.34 -15.72 5.54
CA GLY A 4 1.76 -14.38 5.92
C GLY A 4 1.00 -13.93 7.16
N SER A 5 1.15 -14.66 8.27
CA SER A 5 0.62 -14.23 9.57
C SER A 5 1.44 -13.02 10.04
N SER A 6 0.75 -11.97 10.47
CA SER A 6 1.36 -10.92 11.29
C SER A 6 2.04 -11.56 12.51
N GLU A 7 3.19 -11.01 12.96
CA GLU A 7 3.89 -11.48 14.17
C GLU A 7 3.03 -11.34 15.45
N VAL A 8 1.97 -10.53 15.40
CA VAL A 8 1.15 -10.15 16.55
C VAL A 8 -0.20 -10.86 16.59
N PHE A 9 -0.79 -11.17 15.42
CA PHE A 9 -2.11 -11.77 15.32
C PHE A 9 -2.14 -12.85 14.24
N ASN A 10 -2.67 -14.02 14.59
CA ASN A 10 -2.88 -15.12 13.66
C ASN A 10 -4.14 -14.92 12.81
N ASP A 11 -4.28 -15.72 11.74
CA ASP A 11 -5.37 -15.57 10.77
C ASP A 11 -6.77 -15.72 11.40
N SER A 12 -6.91 -16.57 12.42
CA SER A 12 -8.16 -16.71 13.17
C SER A 12 -8.50 -15.46 13.98
N GLN A 13 -7.50 -14.83 14.60
CA GLN A 13 -7.68 -13.57 15.33
C GLN A 13 -8.03 -12.43 14.37
N LEU A 14 -7.38 -12.36 13.21
CA LEU A 14 -7.71 -11.38 12.17
C LEU A 14 -9.11 -11.58 11.60
N ALA A 15 -9.57 -12.84 11.49
CA ALA A 15 -10.94 -13.15 11.06
C ALA A 15 -11.98 -12.76 12.11
N GLN A 16 -11.67 -12.95 13.40
CA GLN A 16 -12.53 -12.49 14.50
C GLN A 16 -12.64 -10.98 14.53
N MET A 17 -11.53 -10.25 14.41
CA MET A 17 -11.50 -8.78 14.38
C MET A 17 -12.37 -8.15 13.28
N LYS A 18 -12.70 -8.88 12.20
CA LYS A 18 -13.67 -8.38 11.19
C LYS A 18 -15.11 -8.37 11.71
N LEU A 19 -15.43 -9.25 12.64
CA LEU A 19 -16.75 -9.43 13.23
C LEU A 19 -16.91 -8.59 14.50
N ASP A 20 -15.88 -8.52 15.34
CA ASP A 20 -15.92 -7.92 16.67
C ASP A 20 -14.92 -6.77 16.90
N GLY A 21 -14.00 -6.54 15.96
CA GLY A 21 -12.94 -5.53 16.10
C GLY A 21 -13.39 -4.09 15.87
N TRP A 22 -14.69 -3.89 15.59
CA TRP A 22 -15.30 -2.58 15.49
C TRP A 22 -16.39 -2.47 16.57
N GLU A 23 -16.16 -1.61 17.56
CA GLU A 23 -17.24 -1.19 18.45
C GLU A 23 -18.21 -0.33 17.63
N VAL A 24 -19.37 -0.88 17.32
CA VAL A 24 -20.46 -0.13 16.70
C VAL A 24 -20.99 0.83 17.76
N LEU A 25 -20.76 2.13 17.56
CA LEU A 25 -21.35 3.15 18.42
C LEU A 25 -22.87 2.95 18.43
N PRO A 26 -23.52 2.94 19.61
CA PRO A 26 -24.96 2.72 19.66
C PRO A 26 -25.66 3.80 18.85
N GLU A 27 -26.65 3.41 18.04
CA GLU A 27 -27.43 4.36 17.26
C GLU A 27 -28.14 5.34 18.21
N ASN A 28 -27.89 6.64 18.00
CA ASN A 28 -28.54 7.74 18.71
C ASN A 28 -28.13 7.91 20.19
N VAL A 29 -26.86 7.66 20.55
CA VAL A 29 -26.34 8.22 21.80
C VAL A 29 -26.15 9.72 21.61
N GLU A 30 -27.04 10.52 22.20
CA GLU A 30 -26.75 11.92 22.44
C GLU A 30 -25.58 11.98 23.42
N ALA A 31 -24.39 12.30 22.92
CA ALA A 31 -23.25 12.54 23.77
C ALA A 31 -23.54 13.78 24.63
N GLU A 32 -23.58 13.60 25.95
CA GLU A 32 -23.64 14.72 26.89
C GLU A 32 -22.32 15.50 26.75
N MET A 33 -22.36 16.61 26.01
CA MET A 33 -21.21 17.49 25.88
C MET A 33 -21.06 18.24 27.21
N VAL A 34 -20.15 17.75 28.06
CA VAL A 34 -19.75 18.45 29.27
C VAL A 34 -18.95 19.66 28.84
N ASP A 35 -19.44 20.86 29.18
CA ASP A 35 -18.75 22.13 28.97
C ASP A 35 -17.58 22.21 29.97
N ASP A 36 -16.48 21.54 29.62
CA ASP A 36 -15.24 21.51 30.41
C ASP A 36 -14.24 22.50 29.81
N PRO A 37 -14.01 23.65 30.46
CA PRO A 37 -13.14 24.70 29.93
C PRO A 37 -11.68 24.24 29.83
N VAL A 38 -11.27 23.20 30.57
CA VAL A 38 -9.94 22.62 30.46
C VAL A 38 -9.84 21.80 29.18
N VAL A 39 -10.85 20.98 28.87
CA VAL A 39 -10.93 20.18 27.63
C VAL A 39 -10.99 21.09 26.40
N ASP A 40 -11.77 22.16 26.47
CA ASP A 40 -11.86 23.15 25.39
C ASP A 40 -10.52 23.86 25.14
N MET A 41 -9.74 24.10 26.20
CA MET A 41 -8.39 24.64 26.11
C MET A 41 -7.37 23.65 25.52
N VAL A 42 -7.62 22.34 25.56
CA VAL A 42 -6.74 21.33 24.91
C VAL A 42 -6.73 21.53 23.40
N TYR A 43 -7.86 22.00 22.86
CA TYR A 43 -7.99 22.36 21.45
C TYR A 43 -7.73 23.85 21.17
N SER A 44 -7.06 24.56 22.09
CA SER A 44 -6.65 25.94 21.84
C SER A 44 -5.40 26.00 20.95
N GLY A 45 -5.37 26.95 20.01
CA GLY A 45 -4.22 27.17 19.12
C GLY A 45 -4.54 27.06 17.63
N TYR A 46 -3.49 26.94 16.81
CA TYR A 46 -3.61 26.84 15.36
C TYR A 46 -3.73 25.38 14.91
N TRP A 47 -4.83 25.07 14.21
CA TRP A 47 -5.18 23.72 13.75
C TRP A 47 -5.01 23.52 12.24
N GLY A 48 -4.23 24.39 11.60
CA GLY A 48 -4.08 24.42 10.15
C GLY A 48 -2.74 23.89 9.65
N PRO A 49 -2.50 23.98 8.34
CA PRO A 49 -1.25 23.57 7.72
C PRO A 49 -0.07 24.37 8.28
N SER A 50 1.03 23.68 8.59
CA SER A 50 2.27 24.32 9.05
C SER A 50 2.77 25.36 8.03
N GLN A 51 3.47 26.41 8.50
CA GLN A 51 3.87 27.53 7.62
C GLN A 51 4.75 27.10 6.43
N ASP A 52 5.51 26.02 6.57
CA ASP A 52 6.38 25.46 5.52
C ASP A 52 5.61 24.84 4.34
N ILE A 53 4.45 24.23 4.60
CA ILE A 53 3.62 23.66 3.53
C ILE A 53 2.92 24.73 2.68
N MET A 54 2.77 25.95 3.21
CA MET A 54 2.03 27.05 2.58
C MET A 54 2.58 27.45 1.21
N ALA A 55 3.88 27.24 0.96
CA ALA A 55 4.46 27.47 -0.36
C ALA A 55 3.95 26.45 -1.40
N SER A 56 3.68 25.22 -0.97
CA SER A 56 3.28 24.09 -1.81
C SER A 56 1.76 24.01 -2.02
N THR A 57 0.94 24.64 -1.17
CA THR A 57 -0.53 24.59 -1.26
C THR A 57 -1.08 25.21 -2.54
N LYS A 58 -0.32 26.10 -3.20
CA LYS A 58 -0.71 26.73 -4.47
C LYS A 58 -0.70 25.78 -5.66
N SER A 59 -0.09 24.60 -5.52
CA SER A 59 -0.03 23.58 -6.58
C SER A 59 -0.27 22.19 -5.99
N ALA A 60 -1.32 21.51 -6.47
CA ALA A 60 -1.60 20.14 -6.08
C ALA A 60 -0.40 19.20 -6.29
N LEU A 61 0.41 19.45 -7.32
CA LEU A 61 1.62 18.67 -7.61
C LEU A 61 2.75 18.95 -6.61
N GLN A 62 2.93 20.20 -6.20
CA GLN A 62 3.92 20.53 -5.15
C GLN A 62 3.50 19.96 -3.80
N LEU A 63 2.21 20.05 -3.48
CA LEU A 63 1.64 19.43 -2.28
C LEU A 63 1.83 17.91 -2.28
N PHE A 64 1.63 17.27 -3.44
CA PHE A 64 1.92 15.84 -3.60
C PHE A 64 3.40 15.52 -3.32
N TYR A 65 4.34 16.29 -3.88
CA TYR A 65 5.77 16.06 -3.64
C TYR A 65 6.26 16.49 -2.26
N TYR A 66 5.51 17.35 -1.56
CA TYR A 66 5.78 17.67 -0.16
C TYR A 66 5.57 16.43 0.72
N PHE A 67 4.46 15.71 0.55
CA PHE A 67 4.20 14.47 1.29
C PHE A 67 4.97 13.26 0.76
N LEU A 68 5.19 13.20 -0.55
CA LEU A 68 5.88 12.09 -1.22
C LEU A 68 7.08 12.63 -2.01
N PRO A 69 8.23 12.87 -1.35
CA PRO A 69 9.39 13.48 -1.98
C PRO A 69 9.90 12.68 -3.18
N LYS A 70 10.52 13.36 -4.15
CA LYS A 70 11.11 12.69 -5.32
C LYS A 70 12.12 11.61 -4.95
N ALA A 71 12.83 11.76 -3.82
CA ALA A 71 13.77 10.76 -3.31
C ALA A 71 13.07 9.44 -2.94
N PHE A 72 11.87 9.51 -2.34
CA PHE A 72 11.05 8.33 -2.06
C PHE A 72 10.75 7.56 -3.35
N TRP A 73 10.28 8.26 -4.38
CA TRP A 73 9.95 7.63 -5.67
C TRP A 73 11.16 7.03 -6.38
N ARG A 74 12.36 7.62 -6.23
CA ARG A 74 13.60 7.00 -6.71
C ARG A 74 13.87 5.68 -6.00
N GLY A 75 13.69 5.66 -4.67
CA GLY A 75 13.80 4.43 -3.89
C GLY A 75 12.79 3.36 -4.33
N VAL A 76 11.52 3.74 -4.50
CA VAL A 76 10.47 2.84 -5.01
C VAL A 76 10.87 2.27 -6.38
N ALA A 77 11.29 3.12 -7.32
CA ALA A 77 11.72 2.66 -8.65
C ALA A 77 12.90 1.68 -8.58
N SER A 78 13.93 1.99 -7.78
CA SER A 78 15.08 1.11 -7.58
C SER A 78 14.67 -0.25 -7.00
N GLN A 79 13.81 -0.25 -5.98
CA GLN A 79 13.36 -1.49 -5.34
C GLN A 79 12.41 -2.29 -6.23
N SER A 80 11.53 -1.64 -6.97
CA SER A 80 10.66 -2.30 -7.96
C SER A 80 11.48 -2.95 -9.07
N ASN A 81 12.51 -2.28 -9.58
CA ASN A 81 13.41 -2.84 -10.59
C ASN A 81 14.24 -3.99 -10.04
N LEU A 82 14.73 -3.88 -8.81
CA LEU A 82 15.46 -4.94 -8.13
C LEU A 82 14.57 -6.18 -7.92
N TYR A 83 13.34 -5.98 -7.44
CA TYR A 83 12.36 -7.05 -7.31
C TYR A 83 12.04 -7.69 -8.67
N TRP A 84 11.90 -6.88 -9.72
CA TRP A 84 11.68 -7.38 -11.08
C TRP A 84 12.82 -8.28 -11.54
N ALA A 85 14.07 -7.88 -11.31
CA ALA A 85 15.25 -8.68 -11.65
C ALA A 85 15.30 -9.98 -10.83
N GLN A 86 15.08 -9.89 -9.52
CA GLN A 86 15.11 -11.06 -8.63
C GLN A 86 14.03 -12.10 -8.95
N THR A 87 12.87 -11.66 -9.44
CA THR A 87 11.74 -12.55 -9.76
C THR A 87 11.75 -13.05 -11.21
N LEU A 88 12.78 -12.74 -12.00
CA LEU A 88 12.85 -13.07 -13.42
C LEU A 88 12.73 -14.58 -13.66
N ASP A 89 13.49 -15.40 -12.93
CA ASP A 89 13.51 -16.85 -13.11
C ASP A 89 12.17 -17.49 -12.75
N ALA A 90 11.59 -17.13 -11.60
CA ALA A 90 10.29 -17.64 -11.18
C ALA A 90 9.17 -17.27 -12.18
N ARG A 91 9.22 -16.06 -12.74
CA ARG A 91 8.29 -15.62 -13.79
C ARG A 91 8.52 -16.36 -15.10
N LEU A 92 9.76 -16.64 -15.46
CA LEU A 92 10.09 -17.43 -16.64
C LEU A 92 9.56 -18.86 -16.51
N GLU A 93 9.72 -19.48 -15.35
CA GLU A 93 9.18 -20.81 -15.08
C GLU A 93 7.66 -20.84 -15.17
N GLN A 94 6.97 -19.86 -14.58
CA GLN A 94 5.53 -19.71 -14.73
C GLN A 94 5.11 -19.50 -16.19
N ALA A 95 5.87 -18.71 -16.96
CA ALA A 95 5.59 -18.49 -18.38
C ALA A 95 5.78 -19.76 -19.21
N VAL A 96 6.83 -20.55 -18.95
CA VAL A 96 7.08 -21.84 -19.60
C VAL A 96 5.97 -22.84 -19.28
N GLU A 97 5.57 -22.95 -18.01
CA GLU A 97 4.49 -23.86 -17.60
C GLU A 97 3.14 -23.45 -18.20
N LYS A 98 2.88 -22.14 -18.30
CA LYS A 98 1.71 -21.62 -18.99
C LYS A 98 1.73 -21.92 -20.49
N GLU A 99 2.88 -21.81 -21.16
CA GLU A 99 3.01 -22.22 -22.57
C GLU A 99 2.80 -23.73 -22.74
N ARG A 100 3.22 -24.55 -21.77
CA ARG A 100 2.97 -26.01 -21.78
C ARG A 100 1.51 -26.39 -21.68
N SER A 101 0.73 -25.67 -20.87
CA SER A 101 -0.70 -25.93 -20.70
C SER A 101 -1.57 -25.47 -21.88
N VAL A 102 -1.04 -24.66 -22.80
CA VAL A 102 -1.76 -24.20 -23.99
C VAL A 102 -1.64 -25.21 -25.13
N THR A 103 -2.69 -25.98 -25.38
CA THR A 103 -2.74 -27.07 -26.39
C THR A 103 -2.94 -26.59 -27.83
N ARG A 104 -3.28 -25.30 -28.05
CA ARG A 104 -3.71 -24.77 -29.36
C ARG A 104 -2.76 -23.73 -29.99
N ARG A 105 -1.56 -23.51 -29.44
CA ARG A 105 -0.58 -22.56 -29.99
C ARG A 105 0.80 -23.20 -30.14
N THR A 106 1.56 -22.70 -31.11
CA THR A 106 2.99 -23.01 -31.24
C THR A 106 3.72 -22.51 -30.00
N GLN A 107 4.29 -23.44 -29.25
CA GLN A 107 5.03 -23.13 -28.02
C GLN A 107 6.26 -22.28 -28.33
N ARG A 108 6.44 -21.22 -27.55
CA ARG A 108 7.63 -20.37 -27.65
C ARG A 108 8.82 -21.01 -26.94
N SER A 109 10.02 -20.82 -27.50
CA SER A 109 11.25 -21.28 -26.85
C SER A 109 11.51 -20.50 -25.55
N ARG A 110 12.16 -21.14 -24.59
CA ARG A 110 12.54 -20.54 -23.31
C ARG A 110 13.32 -19.23 -23.51
N ASP A 111 14.25 -19.18 -24.47
CA ASP A 111 15.05 -17.99 -24.78
C ASP A 111 14.21 -16.82 -25.34
N SER A 112 13.13 -17.13 -26.07
CA SER A 112 12.18 -16.12 -26.52
C SER A 112 11.34 -15.55 -25.38
N LEU A 113 11.03 -16.37 -24.37
CA LEU A 113 10.29 -15.93 -23.18
C LEU A 113 11.20 -15.11 -22.26
N TRP A 114 12.45 -15.53 -22.10
CA TRP A 114 13.44 -14.83 -21.29
C TRP A 114 13.67 -13.40 -21.78
N ARG A 115 13.94 -13.21 -23.09
CA ARG A 115 14.08 -11.86 -23.69
C ARG A 115 12.86 -10.97 -23.51
N LYS A 116 11.66 -11.54 -23.49
CA LYS A 116 10.42 -10.78 -23.25
C LYS A 116 10.29 -10.34 -21.79
N HIS A 117 10.78 -11.15 -20.85
CA HIS A 117 10.67 -10.88 -19.42
C HIS A 117 11.86 -10.08 -18.87
N GLU A 118 12.98 -10.01 -19.59
CA GLU A 118 14.14 -9.20 -19.24
C GLU A 118 13.94 -7.70 -19.52
N ILE A 119 13.21 -7.32 -20.58
CA ILE A 119 13.07 -5.93 -21.02
C ILE A 119 11.80 -5.28 -20.43
N VAL A 120 11.94 -4.55 -19.32
CA VAL A 120 11.04 -3.46 -18.84
C VAL A 120 11.85 -2.40 -18.12
#